data_AF-A0A832XBL1-F1
#
_entry.id   AF-A0A832XBL1-F1
#
_cell.length_a   1.000
_cell.length_b   1.000
_cell.length_c   1.000
_cell.angle_alpha   90.00
_cell.angle_beta   90.00
_cell.angle_gamma   90.00
#
_symmetry.space_group_name_H-M   'P 1'
#
loop_
_entity.id
_entity.type
_entity.pdbx_description
1 polymer ?
#
loop_
_entity_poly.entity_id
_entity_poly.type
_entity_poly.pdbx_seq_one_letter_code
_entity_poly.pdbx_strand_id
1 'polypeptide(L)' 'MDVFGALTAARQNRKAFTPFTAANEMKNNMIGYFDTRILIKFLADAAAAKVAPKKQIQPTLNIDEMLKSQR' A
#
# COMPACT_ATOMS: atom_id res chain seq x y z
N MET A 1 -17.09 -12.78 -3.54
CA MET A 1 -16.04 -12.93 -2.50
C MET A 1 -14.80 -12.20 -2.98
N ASP A 2 -14.25 -11.27 -2.21
CA ASP A 2 -13.01 -10.56 -2.55
C ASP A 2 -11.80 -11.49 -2.38
N VAL A 3 -11.35 -12.09 -3.50
CA VAL A 3 -10.23 -13.05 -3.49
C VAL A 3 -8.91 -12.36 -3.19
N PHE A 4 -8.75 -11.09 -3.57
CA PHE A 4 -7.52 -10.35 -3.31
C PHE A 4 -7.33 -10.11 -1.81
N GLY A 5 -8.37 -9.65 -1.11
CA GLY A 5 -8.37 -9.54 0.35
C GLY A 5 -8.15 -10.90 1.01
N ALA A 6 -8.75 -11.96 0.48
CA ALA A 6 -8.60 -13.31 1.00
C ALA A 6 -7.16 -13.85 0.93
N LEU A 7 -6.40 -13.48 -0.12
CA LEU A 7 -5.00 -13.87 -0.33
C LEU A 7 -4.00 -13.01 0.45
N THR A 8 -4.31 -11.73 0.64
CA THR A 8 -3.45 -10.76 1.35
C THR A 8 -3.69 -10.71 2.85
N ALA A 9 -4.78 -11.28 3.35
CA ALA A 9 -5.04 -11.39 4.78
C ALA A 9 -4.16 -12.47 5.46
N ALA A 10 -3.61 -12.14 6.63
CA ALA A 10 -2.93 -13.12 7.47
C ALA A 10 -3.96 -14.10 8.06
N ARG A 11 -3.68 -15.40 7.98
CA ARG A 11 -4.52 -16.46 8.56
C ARG A 11 -3.70 -17.29 9.53
N GLN A 12 -4.35 -17.89 10.52
CA GLN A 12 -3.68 -18.73 11.53
C GLN A 12 -2.79 -19.82 10.92
N ASN A 13 -3.18 -20.39 9.77
CA ASN A 13 -2.46 -21.50 9.12
C ASN A 13 -1.74 -21.09 7.81
N ARG A 14 -1.75 -19.80 7.44
CA ARG A 14 -1.13 -19.37 6.17
C ARG A 14 -0.65 -17.93 6.25
N LYS A 15 0.61 -17.72 5.85
CA LYS A 15 1.17 -16.37 5.69
C LYS A 15 0.40 -15.62 4.61
N ALA A 16 0.12 -14.34 4.87
CA ALA A 16 -0.41 -13.40 3.90
C ALA A 16 0.49 -13.35 2.67
N PHE A 17 -0.11 -13.38 1.47
CA PHE A 17 0.63 -13.07 0.27
C PHE A 17 0.89 -11.57 0.15
N THR A 18 2.02 -11.24 -0.45
CA THR A 18 2.26 -9.87 -0.88
C THR A 18 1.23 -9.49 -1.95
N PRO A 19 0.85 -8.21 -2.07
CA PRO A 19 -0.06 -7.75 -3.13
C PRO A 19 0.35 -8.22 -4.53
N PHE A 20 1.66 -8.25 -4.82
CA PHE A 20 2.17 -8.71 -6.11
C PHE A 20 1.99 -10.22 -6.30
N THR A 21 2.31 -11.02 -5.28
CA THR A 21 2.11 -12.48 -5.31
C THR A 21 0.62 -12.81 -5.44
N ALA A 22 -0.25 -12.14 -4.68
CA ALA A 22 -1.70 -12.34 -4.76
C ALA A 22 -2.26 -12.01 -6.14
N ALA A 23 -1.79 -10.93 -6.77
CA ALA A 23 -2.20 -10.57 -8.12
C ALA A 23 -1.69 -11.58 -9.16
N ASN A 24 -0.46 -12.08 -9.04
CA ASN A 24 0.05 -13.10 -9.96
C ASN A 24 -0.73 -14.42 -9.83
N GLU A 25 -1.08 -14.81 -8.60
CA GLU A 25 -1.96 -15.95 -8.32
C GLU A 25 -3.34 -15.79 -8.93
N MET A 26 -3.97 -14.61 -8.77
CA MET A 26 -5.25 -14.32 -9.41
C MET A 26 -5.14 -14.37 -10.93
N LYS A 27 -4.10 -13.77 -11.51
CA LYS A 27 -3.86 -13.80 -12.97
C LYS A 27 -3.74 -15.24 -13.49
N ASN A 28 -3.05 -16.12 -12.78
CA ASN A 28 -2.80 -17.48 -13.28
C ASN A 28 -3.99 -18.43 -13.05
N ASN A 29 -4.72 -18.27 -11.95
CA ASN A 29 -5.74 -19.24 -11.52
C ASN A 29 -7.19 -18.78 -11.73
N MET A 30 -7.41 -17.50 -12.07
CA MET A 30 -8.76 -16.94 -12.20
C MET A 30 -9.00 -16.25 -13.55
N ILE A 31 -8.29 -16.67 -14.61
CA ILE A 31 -8.50 -16.17 -15.97
C ILE A 31 -9.99 -16.31 -16.35
N GLY A 32 -10.61 -15.19 -16.74
CA GLY A 32 -12.04 -15.15 -17.12
C GLY A 32 -13.02 -14.88 -15.97
N TYR A 33 -12.58 -14.92 -14.71
CA TYR A 33 -13.44 -14.63 -13.54
C TYR A 33 -13.34 -13.19 -13.02
N PHE A 34 -12.34 -12.43 -13.49
CA PHE A 34 -12.17 -11.02 -13.16
C PHE A 34 -11.51 -10.28 -14.33
N ASP A 35 -11.77 -8.97 -14.44
CA ASP A 35 -11.12 -8.14 -15.45
C ASP A 35 -9.67 -7.87 -15.03
N THR A 36 -8.74 -8.49 -15.75
CA THR A 36 -7.30 -8.37 -15.51
C THR A 36 -6.79 -6.94 -15.66
N ARG A 37 -7.49 -6.07 -16.40
CA ARG A 37 -7.15 -4.65 -16.55
C ARG A 37 -7.30 -3.90 -15.22
N ILE A 38 -8.31 -4.26 -14.43
CA ILE A 38 -8.54 -3.69 -13.10
C ILE A 38 -7.39 -4.11 -12.17
N LEU A 39 -6.96 -5.37 -12.25
CA LEU A 39 -5.84 -5.88 -11.44
C LEU A 39 -4.52 -5.16 -11.78
N ILE A 40 -4.23 -4.95 -13.06
CA ILE A 40 -3.01 -4.24 -13.51
C ILE A 40 -3.03 -2.79 -13.01
N LYS A 41 -4.19 -2.10 -13.11
CA LYS A 41 -4.32 -0.73 -12.61
C LYS A 41 -4.11 -0.66 -11.10
N PHE A 42 -4.69 -1.60 -10.35
CA PHE A 42 -4.52 -1.68 -8.90
C PHE A 42 -3.06 -1.90 -8.49
N LEU A 43 -2.34 -2.75 -9.22
CA LEU A 43 -0.91 -2.98 -9.01
C LEU A 43 -0.07 -1.74 -9.32
N ALA A 44 -0.37 -1.04 -10.41
CA ALA A 44 0.32 0.18 -10.80
C ALA A 44 0.11 1.30 -9.76
N ASP A 45 -1.14 1.49 -9.31
CA ASP A 45 -1.48 2.48 -8.29
C ASP A 45 -0.84 2.12 -6.93
N ALA A 46 -0.83 0.85 -6.54
CA ALA A 46 -0.17 0.39 -5.32
C ALA A 46 1.37 0.54 -5.38
N ALA A 47 1.97 0.33 -6.56
CA ALA A 47 3.39 0.59 -6.77
C ALA A 47 3.68 2.09 -6.66
N ALA A 48 2.88 2.95 -7.29
CA ALA A 48 3.03 4.40 -7.18
C ALA A 48 2.83 4.92 -5.74
N ALA A 49 1.90 4.33 -4.98
CA ALA A 49 1.64 4.71 -3.58
C ALA A 49 2.82 4.38 -2.64
N LYS A 50 3.63 3.36 -2.95
CA LYS A 50 4.88 3.07 -2.19
C LYS A 50 6.03 4.01 -2.53
N VAL A 51 5.94 4.73 -3.65
CA VAL A 51 6.94 5.72 -4.10
C VAL A 51 6.55 7.13 -3.68
N ALA A 52 5.30 7.35 -3.23
CA ALA A 52 4.89 8.61 -2.65
C ALA A 52 5.78 8.90 -1.43
N PRO A 53 6.60 9.98 -1.46
CA PRO A 53 7.46 10.30 -0.33
C PRO A 53 6.55 10.49 0.87
N LYS A 54 6.78 9.73 1.95
CA LYS A 54 6.22 10.04 3.26
C LYS A 54 6.55 11.51 3.48
N LYS A 55 5.53 12.38 3.43
CA LYS A 55 5.67 13.77 3.83
C LYS A 55 6.18 13.72 5.27
N GLN A 56 7.50 13.81 5.44
CA GLN A 56 8.10 14.02 6.75
C GLN A 56 7.45 15.29 7.24
N ILE A 57 6.66 15.15 8.29
CA ILE A 57 6.16 16.28 9.05
C ILE A 57 7.43 16.88 9.65
N GLN A 58 8.03 17.84 8.95
CA GLN A 58 9.01 18.72 9.54
C GLN A 58 8.30 19.38 10.72
N PRO A 59 8.78 19.24 11.96
CA PRO A 59 8.26 20.05 13.03
C PRO A 59 8.54 21.50 12.61
N THR A 60 7.48 22.26 12.33
CA THR A 60 7.56 23.70 12.21
C THR A 60 8.20 24.20 13.50
N LEU A 61 9.47 24.61 13.41
CA LEU A 61 10.09 25.37 14.48
C LEU A 61 9.21 26.60 14.69
N ASN A 62 8.48 26.64 15.80
CA ASN A 62 7.81 27.83 16.26
C ASN A 62 8.90 28.86 16.59
N ILE A 63 9.13 29.78 15.66
CA ILE A 63 10.10 30.89 15.78
C ILE A 63 9.85 31.69 17.07
N ASP A 64 8.60 31.71 17.55
CA ASP A 64 8.19 32.34 18.82
C ASP A 64 8.87 31.78 20.08
N GLU A 65 9.31 30.51 20.08
CA GLU A 65 10.04 29.94 21.23
C GLU A 65 11.53 30.32 21.21
N MET A 66 12.15 30.43 20.03
CA MET A 66 13.55 30.84 19.92
C MET A 66 13.77 32.30 20.37
N LEU A 67 12.81 33.20 20.14
CA LEU A 67 12.93 34.60 20.55
C LEU A 67 12.81 34.82 22.06
N LYS A 68 12.13 33.91 22.78
CA LYS A 68 11.96 34.02 24.24
C LYS A 68 13.18 33.52 25.03
N SER A 69 14.01 32.65 24.44
CA SER A 69 15.23 32.12 25.09
C SER A 69 16.45 33.06 24.97
N GLN A 70 16.32 34.19 24.29
CA GLN A 70 17.38 35.19 24.11
C GLN A 70 17.15 36.48 24.95
N ARG A 71 16.23 36.43 25.91
CA ARG A 71 16.02 37.49 26.90
C ARG A 71 16.27 36.99 28.31
#